data_AF-A0AAW9DBX1-F1
#
_entry.id   AF-A0AAW9DBX1-F1
#
_cell.length_a   1.000
_cell.length_b   1.000
_cell.length_c   1.000
_cell.angle_alpha   90.00
_cell.angle_beta   90.00
_cell.angle_gamma   90.00
#
_symmetry.space_group_name_H-M   'P 1'
#
loop_
_entity.id
_entity.type
_entity.pdbx_description
1 polymer ?
#
loop_
_entity_poly.entity_id
_entity_poly.type
_entity_poly.pdbx_seq_one_letter_code
_entity_poly.pdbx_strand_id
1 'polypeptide(L)'
;MEINTSNLYNKDILQTNKFENINQDKLSLVEDKKLREVSNEFEAFFLNQILSTSLQGNNSIAGSGAGSDIIKGMYLESIANHSSGTFGISDMLYNFLSQNNKKEQVL
;
A
#
# COMPACT_ATOMS: atom_id res chain seq x y z
N MET A 1 -34.70 -47.40 11.93
CA MET A 1 -33.38 -47.22 11.29
C MET A 1 -32.80 -45.96 11.90
N GLU A 2 -31.92 -46.10 12.88
CA GLU A 2 -31.30 -44.95 13.55
C GLU A 2 -30.13 -44.48 12.68
N ILE A 3 -30.23 -43.25 12.17
CA ILE A 3 -29.14 -42.64 11.41
C ILE A 3 -28.08 -42.21 12.41
N ASN A 4 -26.93 -42.89 12.38
CA ASN A 4 -25.79 -42.56 13.20
C ASN A 4 -25.18 -41.23 12.75
N THR A 5 -25.43 -40.17 13.54
CA THR A 5 -24.99 -38.79 13.27
C THR A 5 -23.53 -38.52 13.64
N SER A 6 -22.81 -39.48 14.22
CA SER A 6 -21.43 -39.29 14.70
C SER A 6 -20.39 -39.17 13.58
N ASN A 7 -20.74 -39.51 12.33
CA ASN A 7 -19.85 -39.43 11.17
C ASN A 7 -20.15 -38.26 10.21
N LEU A 8 -21.01 -37.31 10.60
CA LEU A 8 -21.39 -36.17 9.74
C LEU A 8 -20.35 -35.04 9.70
N TYR A 9 -19.34 -35.07 10.57
CA TYR A 9 -18.21 -34.14 10.52
C TYR A 9 -17.12 -34.64 9.58
N ASN A 10 -17.43 -34.72 8.28
CA ASN A 10 -16.44 -35.08 7.28
C ASN A 10 -15.59 -33.85 6.91
N LYS A 11 -14.46 -33.67 7.61
CA LYS A 11 -13.48 -32.59 7.36
C LYS A 11 -13.04 -32.50 5.90
N ASP A 12 -13.05 -33.63 5.17
CA ASP A 12 -12.63 -33.72 3.77
C ASP A 12 -13.66 -33.12 2.80
N ILE A 13 -14.97 -33.23 3.10
CA ILE A 13 -16.04 -32.61 2.29
C ILE A 13 -16.00 -31.08 2.43
N LEU A 14 -15.67 -30.59 3.62
CA LEU A 14 -15.65 -29.17 3.94
C LEU A 14 -14.29 -28.50 3.69
N GLN A 15 -13.30 -29.23 3.18
CA GLN A 15 -11.92 -28.76 2.93
C GLN A 15 -11.33 -27.90 4.06
N THR A 16 -11.70 -28.21 5.31
CA THR A 16 -11.37 -27.38 6.48
C THR A 16 -9.86 -27.26 6.71
N ASN A 17 -9.09 -28.25 6.23
CA ASN A 17 -7.62 -28.29 6.24
C ASN A 17 -6.99 -27.10 5.50
N LYS A 18 -7.69 -26.48 4.54
CA LYS A 18 -7.24 -25.27 3.84
C LYS A 18 -7.23 -24.03 4.73
N PHE A 19 -8.06 -24.04 5.78
CA PHE A 19 -8.22 -22.95 6.74
C PHE A 19 -7.38 -23.16 8.01
N GLU A 20 -6.86 -24.37 8.25
CA GLU A 20 -6.03 -24.70 9.42
C GLU A 20 -4.68 -23.94 9.46
N ASN A 21 -4.22 -23.38 8.33
CA ASN A 21 -2.99 -22.57 8.26
C ASN A 21 -3.23 -21.06 8.11
N ILE A 22 -4.49 -20.60 8.19
CA ILE A 22 -4.79 -19.16 8.20
C ILE A 22 -4.52 -18.65 9.61
N ASN A 23 -3.26 -18.33 9.87
CA ASN A 23 -2.86 -17.70 11.11
C ASN A 23 -3.25 -16.22 11.04
N GLN A 24 -4.17 -15.78 11.91
CA GLN A 24 -4.66 -14.41 11.97
C GLN A 24 -3.52 -13.37 12.07
N ASP A 25 -2.42 -13.75 12.73
CA ASP A 25 -1.21 -12.94 12.84
C ASP A 25 -0.56 -12.66 11.47
N LYS A 26 -0.57 -13.63 10.55
CA LYS A 26 -0.02 -13.44 9.19
C LYS A 26 -0.90 -12.53 8.34
N LEU A 27 -2.21 -12.54 8.56
CA LEU A 27 -3.14 -11.67 7.84
C LEU A 27 -2.95 -10.20 8.25
N SER A 28 -2.78 -9.94 9.55
CA SER A 28 -2.47 -8.61 10.07
C SER A 28 -1.15 -8.07 9.52
N LEU A 29 -0.11 -8.89 9.41
CA LEU A 29 1.19 -8.50 8.83
C LEU A 29 1.11 -8.18 7.33
N VAL A 30 0.25 -8.87 6.57
CA VAL A 30 0.03 -8.60 5.14
C VAL A 30 -0.73 -7.28 4.94
N GLU A 31 -1.73 -7.01 5.77
CA GLU A 31 -2.45 -5.73 5.78
C GLU A 31 -1.53 -4.56 6.16
N ASP A 32 -0.69 -4.75 7.18
CA ASP A 32 0.28 -3.75 7.63
C ASP A 32 1.31 -3.41 6.54
N LYS A 33 1.85 -4.43 5.86
CA LYS A 33 2.77 -4.24 4.74
C LYS A 33 2.13 -3.46 3.60
N LYS A 34 0.90 -3.81 3.22
CA LYS A 34 0.15 -3.11 2.17
C LYS A 34 -0.17 -1.66 2.58
N LEU A 35 -0.52 -1.43 3.83
CA LEU A 35 -0.78 -0.09 4.35
C LEU A 35 0.47 0.79 4.27
N ARG A 36 1.64 0.21 4.58
CA ARG A 36 2.92 0.90 4.45
C ARG A 36 3.27 1.18 2.99
N GLU A 37 3.05 0.22 2.10
CA GLU A 37 3.27 0.36 0.65
C GLU A 37 2.43 1.51 0.08
N VAL A 38 1.13 1.53 0.34
CA VAL A 38 0.22 2.61 -0.10
C VAL A 38 0.63 3.96 0.48
N SER A 39 1.07 4.00 1.74
CA SER A 39 1.52 5.26 2.37
C SER A 39 2.79 5.80 1.70
N ASN A 40 3.72 4.93 1.32
CA ASN A 40 4.92 5.29 0.57
C ASN A 40 4.57 5.74 -0.87
N GLU A 41 3.68 5.03 -1.56
CA GLU A 41 3.21 5.41 -2.91
C GLU A 41 2.54 6.79 -2.90
N PHE A 42 1.74 7.08 -1.86
CA PHE A 42 1.13 8.39 -1.69
C PHE A 42 2.19 9.49 -1.52
N GLU A 43 3.21 9.27 -0.70
CA GLU A 43 4.31 10.24 -0.52
C GLU A 43 5.06 10.47 -1.83
N ALA A 44 5.32 9.41 -2.62
CA ALA A 44 5.94 9.54 -3.93
C ALA A 44 5.08 10.40 -4.88
N PHE A 45 3.78 10.11 -4.97
CA PHE A 45 2.85 10.89 -5.79
C PHE A 45 2.80 12.36 -5.36
N PHE A 46 2.72 12.60 -4.05
CA PHE A 46 2.67 13.94 -3.48
C PHE A 46 3.94 14.74 -3.74
N LEU A 47 5.11 14.12 -3.55
CA LEU A 47 6.40 14.73 -3.88
C LEU A 47 6.51 15.03 -5.37
N ASN A 48 6.09 14.11 -6.23
CA ASN A 48 6.08 14.35 -7.68
C ASN A 48 5.22 15.57 -8.04
N GLN A 49 4.05 15.72 -7.42
CA GLN A 49 3.18 16.87 -7.65
C GLN A 49 3.81 18.18 -7.16
N ILE A 50 4.44 18.19 -5.98
CA ILE A 50 5.18 19.35 -5.47
C ILE A 50 6.30 19.72 -6.43
N LEU A 51 7.16 18.76 -6.78
CA LEU A 51 8.31 18.97 -7.65
C LEU A 51 7.88 19.46 -9.04
N SER A 52 6.82 18.87 -9.60
CA SER A 52 6.23 19.28 -10.87
C SER A 52 5.75 20.72 -10.82
N THR A 53 5.00 21.11 -9.79
CA THR A 53 4.54 22.50 -9.61
C THR A 53 5.70 23.48 -9.39
N SER A 54 6.71 23.10 -8.60
CA SER A 54 7.87 23.95 -8.31
C SER A 54 8.74 24.20 -9.55
N LEU A 55 8.90 23.21 -10.43
CA LEU A 55 9.74 23.31 -11.63
C LEU A 55 9.02 23.87 -12.86
N GLN A 56 7.71 24.14 -12.79
CA GLN A 56 6.99 24.86 -13.84
C GLN A 56 7.53 26.29 -14.06
N GLY A 57 8.27 26.85 -13.10
CA GLY A 57 9.00 28.11 -13.24
C GLY A 57 10.39 27.94 -13.86
N ASN A 58 10.54 28.36 -15.13
CA ASN A 58 11.77 28.83 -15.77
C ASN A 58 13.02 27.92 -15.85
N ASN A 59 12.92 26.63 -15.50
CA ASN A 59 14.11 25.76 -15.50
C ASN A 59 14.36 25.06 -16.85
N SER A 60 15.52 25.39 -17.44
CA SER A 60 16.09 24.89 -18.70
C SER A 60 16.49 23.39 -18.67
N ILE A 61 16.01 22.62 -17.69
CA ILE A 61 16.46 21.24 -17.39
C ILE A 61 16.31 20.28 -18.58
N ALA A 62 15.44 20.56 -19.55
CA ALA A 62 15.38 19.79 -20.80
C ALA A 62 15.05 20.61 -22.07
N GLY A 63 15.12 21.95 -22.01
CA GLY A 63 14.67 22.81 -23.10
C GLY A 63 13.13 22.91 -23.20
N SER A 64 12.62 23.17 -24.40
CA SER A 64 11.19 23.36 -24.69
C SER A 64 10.70 22.37 -25.76
N GLY A 65 9.61 21.63 -25.49
CA GLY A 65 8.95 20.73 -26.45
C GLY A 65 8.47 19.43 -25.81
N ALA A 66 7.64 18.66 -26.53
CA ALA A 66 6.99 17.45 -25.98
C ALA A 66 7.98 16.39 -25.47
N GLY A 67 9.13 16.19 -26.14
CA GLY A 67 10.17 15.27 -25.67
C GLY A 67 10.86 15.72 -24.38
N SER A 68 11.01 17.03 -24.20
CA SER A 68 11.53 17.63 -22.96
C SER A 68 10.57 17.36 -21.80
N ASP A 69 9.27 17.52 -22.02
CA ASP A 69 8.26 17.33 -20.99
C ASP A 69 8.18 15.87 -20.54
N ILE A 70 8.35 14.92 -21.47
CA ILE A 70 8.45 13.48 -21.16
C ILE A 70 9.67 13.21 -20.27
N ILE A 71 10.86 13.69 -20.64
CA ILE A 71 12.09 13.45 -19.86
C ILE A 71 12.01 14.12 -18.49
N LYS A 72 11.46 15.34 -18.40
CA LYS A 72 11.20 16.02 -17.13
C LYS A 72 10.25 15.20 -16.26
N GLY A 73 9.15 14.70 -16.81
CA GLY A 73 8.20 13.85 -16.08
C GLY A 73 8.86 12.60 -15.52
N MET A 74 9.61 11.87 -16.35
CA MET A 74 10.34 10.67 -15.92
C MET A 74 11.39 10.97 -14.84
N TYR A 75 12.11 12.10 -14.98
CA TYR A 75 13.11 12.51 -13.99
C TYR A 75 12.48 12.83 -12.64
N LEU A 76 11.39 13.60 -12.65
CA LEU A 76 10.67 13.97 -11.43
C LEU A 76 10.04 12.76 -10.75
N GLU A 77 9.43 11.86 -11.53
CA GLU A 77 8.89 10.60 -11.03
C GLU A 77 9.99 9.73 -10.39
N SER A 78 11.14 9.60 -11.05
CA SER A 78 12.28 8.86 -10.50
C SER A 78 12.77 9.44 -9.18
N ILE A 79 12.90 10.77 -9.08
CA ILE A 79 13.30 11.43 -7.83
C ILE A 79 12.26 11.18 -6.75
N ALA A 80 10.98 11.37 -7.06
CA ALA A 80 9.90 11.24 -6.10
C ALA A 80 9.80 9.81 -5.56
N ASN A 81 9.93 8.81 -6.43
CA ASN A 81 9.95 7.40 -6.05
C ASN A 81 11.16 7.05 -5.16
N HIS A 82 12.36 7.53 -5.49
CA HIS A 82 13.56 7.31 -4.65
C HIS A 82 13.50 8.06 -3.32
N SER A 83 12.75 9.17 -3.27
CA SER A 83 12.61 10.00 -2.07
C SER A 83 11.45 9.55 -1.18
N SER A 84 10.59 8.65 -1.67
CA SER A 84 9.51 8.07 -0.88
C SER A 84 10.05 7.40 0.39
N GLY A 85 9.37 7.63 1.51
CA GLY A 85 9.79 7.15 2.82
C GLY A 85 10.80 8.04 3.55
N THR A 86 11.33 9.11 2.93
CA THR A 86 12.36 9.97 3.55
C THR A 86 11.81 11.29 4.09
N PHE A 87 10.67 11.77 3.57
CA PHE A 87 10.07 13.04 3.97
C PHE A 87 9.12 12.92 5.19
N GLY A 88 8.82 11.70 5.63
CA GLY A 88 8.02 11.41 6.83
C GLY A 88 6.50 11.57 6.63
N ILE A 89 6.04 11.89 5.42
CA ILE A 89 4.60 11.99 5.11
C ILE A 89 3.98 10.59 5.09
N SER A 90 4.70 9.61 4.54
CA SER A 90 4.29 8.20 4.57
C SER A 90 4.15 7.68 6.00
N ASP A 91 5.08 8.03 6.90
CA ASP A 91 5.01 7.66 8.32
C ASP A 91 3.80 8.30 9.02
N MET A 92 3.55 9.57 8.76
CA MET A 92 2.39 10.28 9.32
C MET A 92 1.08 9.62 8.88
N LEU A 93 0.94 9.34 7.57
CA LEU A 93 -0.24 8.72 7.00
C LEU A 93 -0.42 7.28 7.52
N TYR A 94 0.65 6.49 7.53
CA TYR A 94 0.64 5.13 8.07
C TYR A 94 0.21 5.11 9.54
N ASN A 95 0.76 6.00 10.36
CA ASN A 95 0.42 6.10 11.78
C ASN A 95 -1.05 6.51 11.96
N PHE A 96 -1.54 7.47 11.18
CA PHE A 96 -2.94 7.89 11.23
C PHE A 96 -3.89 6.74 10.87
N LEU A 97 -3.64 6.06 9.76
CA LEU A 97 -4.51 4.98 9.27
C LEU A 97 -4.44 3.74 10.18
N SER A 98 -3.25 3.35 10.65
CA SER A 98 -3.08 2.21 11.55
C SER A 98 -3.73 2.45 12.92
N GLN A 99 -3.71 3.68 13.44
CA GLN A 99 -4.41 4.02 14.68
C GLN A 99 -5.94 3.96 14.52
N ASN A 100 -6.47 4.37 13.37
CA ASN A 100 -7.91 4.32 13.11
C ASN A 100 -8.39 2.86 12.90
N ASN A 101 -7.62 2.04 12.17
CA ASN A 101 -7.92 0.61 12.03
C ASN A 101 -7.93 -0.12 13.38
N LYS A 102 -7.05 0.25 14.31
CA LYS A 102 -7.05 -0.30 15.68
C LYS A 102 -8.26 0.12 16.50
N LYS A 103 -8.86 1.28 16.24
CA LYS A 103 -10.06 1.75 16.96
C LYS A 103 -11.33 1.01 16.53
N GLU A 104 -11.44 0.61 15.26
CA GLU A 104 -12.60 -0.15 14.77
C GLU A 104 -12.65 -1.60 15.27
N GLN A 105 -11.51 -2.21 15.63
CA GLN A 105 -11.47 -3.57 16.17
C GLN A 105 -11.87 -3.67 17.67
N VAL A 106 -12.05 -2.54 18.36
CA VAL A 106 -12.34 -2.47 19.80
C VAL A 106 -13.82 -2.10 20.07
N LEU A 107 -14.62 -1.92 19.02
CA LEU A 107 -16.08 -1.72 19.07
C LEU A 107 -16.81 -2.99 18.61
#